data_AF-A0A8S8YZA7-F1
#
_entry.id   AF-A0A8S8YZA7-F1
#
_cell.length_a   1.000
_cell.length_b   1.000
_cell.length_c   1.000
_cell.angle_alpha   90.00
_cell.angle_beta   90.00
_cell.angle_gamma   90.00
#
_symmetry.space_group_name_H-M   'P 1'
#
loop_
_entity.id
_entity.type
_entity.pdbx_description
1 polymer ?
#
loop_
_entity_poly.entity_id
_entity_poly.type
_entity_poly.pdbx_seq_one_letter_code
_entity_poly.pdbx_strand_id
1 'polypeptide(L)'
;MTTIGLNQGLNARGHNACCVIREPSMGPVFGIKGGAAGGGYSQVLPMEQINLHFTGDLHAVTSAHNLCSAIIDNHLHRGNELDIDLNRIYWPRTIDMNDRSLRQVTIGLGGKFNGVVRTDRFDITAASEVMAILALSKDYADLRERLGRIVIAKSNSGNPVTADELGAAGAMCLLLREALMPNLVQTLEGNPVFIHCGPFANIAHGTLR
;
A
#
# COMPACT_ATOMS: atom_id res chain seq x y z
N MET A 1 -7.95 -5.57 -20.84
CA MET A 1 -7.49 -6.66 -19.94
C MET A 1 -8.15 -7.96 -20.39
N THR A 2 -7.39 -8.91 -20.94
CA THR A 2 -7.94 -10.17 -21.51
C THR A 2 -8.41 -11.16 -20.43
N THR A 3 -7.87 -11.06 -19.21
CA THR A 3 -8.20 -11.91 -18.06
C THR A 3 -9.70 -12.00 -17.78
N ILE A 4 -10.41 -10.87 -17.85
CA ILE A 4 -11.86 -10.81 -17.58
C ILE A 4 -12.65 -11.56 -18.67
N GLY A 5 -12.32 -11.32 -19.94
CA GLY A 5 -12.96 -12.00 -21.06
C GLY A 5 -12.70 -13.51 -21.08
N LEU A 6 -11.51 -13.95 -20.67
CA LEU A 6 -11.20 -15.37 -20.50
C LEU A 6 -12.05 -16.00 -19.39
N ASN A 7 -12.22 -15.32 -18.25
CA ASN A 7 -13.09 -15.79 -17.16
C ASN A 7 -14.54 -15.96 -17.64
N GLN A 8 -15.06 -14.96 -18.35
CA GLN A 8 -16.38 -15.01 -18.98
C GLN A 8 -16.50 -16.21 -19.95
N GLY A 9 -15.53 -16.35 -20.86
CA GLY A 9 -15.51 -17.45 -21.83
C GLY A 9 -15.45 -18.84 -21.20
N LEU A 10 -14.69 -19.03 -20.11
CA LEU A 10 -14.62 -20.31 -19.40
C LEU A 10 -15.96 -20.66 -18.74
N ASN A 11 -16.59 -19.70 -18.06
CA ASN A 11 -17.91 -19.91 -17.44
C ASN A 11 -18.99 -20.17 -18.49
N ALA A 12 -18.96 -19.47 -19.63
CA ALA A 12 -19.88 -19.71 -20.74
C ALA A 12 -19.75 -21.14 -21.35
N ARG A 13 -18.59 -21.79 -21.19
CA ARG A 13 -18.39 -23.20 -21.58
C ARG A 13 -18.71 -24.21 -20.46
N GLY A 14 -19.26 -23.76 -19.34
CA GLY A 14 -19.66 -24.61 -18.22
C GLY A 14 -18.53 -24.95 -17.24
N HIS A 15 -17.38 -24.26 -17.30
CA HIS A 15 -16.34 -24.39 -16.29
C HIS A 15 -16.62 -23.46 -15.11
N ASN A 16 -16.44 -23.91 -13.86
CA ASN A 16 -16.51 -23.04 -12.70
C ASN A 16 -15.20 -22.26 -12.57
N ALA A 17 -15.17 -21.03 -13.08
CA ALA A 17 -13.97 -20.20 -13.14
C ALA A 17 -14.16 -18.87 -12.41
N CYS A 18 -13.07 -18.40 -11.80
CA CYS A 18 -12.96 -17.09 -11.19
C CYS A 18 -11.65 -16.45 -11.64
N CYS A 19 -11.60 -15.12 -11.73
CA CYS A 19 -10.35 -14.40 -11.94
C CYS A 19 -10.01 -13.47 -10.78
N VAL A 20 -8.72 -13.18 -10.67
CA VAL A 20 -8.17 -12.27 -9.66
C VAL A 20 -7.49 -11.12 -10.38
N ILE A 21 -7.77 -9.90 -9.97
CA ILE A 21 -7.13 -8.68 -10.50
C ILE A 21 -6.68 -7.77 -9.36
N ARG A 22 -5.77 -6.84 -9.67
CA ARG A 22 -5.30 -5.84 -8.72
C ARG A 22 -6.29 -4.68 -8.62
N GLU A 23 -6.43 -4.14 -7.43
CA GLU A 23 -7.09 -2.86 -7.18
C GLU A 23 -6.28 -1.71 -7.82
N PRO A 24 -6.92 -0.80 -8.55
CA PRO A 24 -6.25 0.38 -9.07
C PRO A 24 -6.01 1.42 -7.98
N SER A 25 -4.86 2.11 -8.06
CA SER A 25 -4.68 3.37 -7.34
C SER A 25 -5.67 4.44 -7.82
N MET A 26 -6.18 5.23 -6.88
CA MET A 26 -7.10 6.34 -7.11
C MET A 26 -6.41 7.55 -7.75
N GLY A 27 -5.16 7.84 -7.37
CA GLY A 27 -4.39 8.98 -7.91
C GLY A 27 -4.37 9.08 -9.44
N PRO A 28 -4.00 8.00 -10.17
CA PRO A 28 -4.01 7.98 -11.63
C PRO A 28 -5.38 8.20 -12.27
N VAL A 29 -6.48 7.79 -11.62
CA VAL A 29 -7.84 7.92 -12.15
C VAL A 29 -8.20 9.38 -12.44
N PHE A 30 -7.70 10.30 -11.62
CA PHE A 30 -7.90 11.74 -11.80
C PHE A 30 -6.89 12.41 -12.75
N GLY A 31 -5.85 11.70 -13.20
CA GLY A 31 -4.82 12.23 -14.09
C GLY A 31 -5.00 11.80 -15.55
N ILE A 32 -5.04 10.49 -15.80
CA ILE A 32 -5.18 9.90 -17.14
C ILE A 32 -6.29 8.85 -17.07
N LYS A 33 -7.26 8.94 -17.99
CA LYS A 33 -8.43 8.05 -18.05
C LYS A 33 -7.97 6.59 -18.21
N GLY A 34 -8.01 5.80 -17.13
CA GLY A 34 -7.54 4.42 -17.13
C GLY A 34 -8.47 3.51 -16.34
N GLY A 35 -9.33 2.76 -17.04
CA GLY A 35 -10.12 1.70 -16.42
C GLY A 35 -9.26 0.46 -16.20
N ALA A 36 -8.84 0.22 -14.95
CA ALA A 36 -8.07 -0.99 -14.61
C ALA A 36 -8.91 -2.26 -14.58
N ALA A 37 -10.23 -2.11 -14.44
CA ALA A 37 -11.21 -3.19 -14.32
C ALA A 37 -11.79 -3.67 -15.67
N GLY A 38 -11.05 -3.53 -16.77
CA GLY A 38 -11.48 -3.96 -18.11
C GLY A 38 -12.14 -2.88 -18.95
N GLY A 39 -12.90 -3.27 -19.97
CA GLY A 39 -13.59 -2.35 -20.88
C GLY A 39 -14.50 -3.05 -21.90
N GLY A 40 -15.46 -2.31 -22.45
CA GLY A 40 -16.48 -2.86 -23.34
C GLY A 40 -17.38 -3.88 -22.63
N TYR A 41 -17.58 -5.05 -23.24
CA TYR A 41 -18.37 -6.15 -22.66
C TYR A 41 -17.58 -7.03 -21.67
N SER A 42 -16.29 -6.78 -21.49
CA SER A 42 -15.43 -7.50 -20.55
C SER A 42 -14.91 -6.55 -19.49
N GLN A 43 -15.75 -6.29 -18.49
CA GLN A 43 -15.46 -5.39 -17.36
C GLN A 43 -16.00 -5.95 -16.04
N VAL A 44 -15.41 -5.48 -14.95
CA VAL A 44 -15.81 -5.80 -13.56
C VAL A 44 -16.59 -4.63 -12.97
N LEU A 45 -17.63 -4.95 -12.21
CA LEU A 45 -18.55 -3.98 -11.62
C LEU A 45 -18.61 -4.12 -10.10
N PRO A 46 -18.92 -3.03 -9.36
CA PRO A 46 -19.19 -1.67 -9.85
C PRO A 46 -17.91 -0.84 -10.10
N MET A 47 -17.71 -0.39 -11.35
CA MET A 47 -16.45 0.24 -11.78
C MET A 47 -16.12 1.56 -11.06
N GLU A 48 -17.13 2.35 -10.73
CA GLU A 48 -16.94 3.62 -10.02
C GLU A 48 -16.39 3.40 -8.61
N GLN A 49 -16.88 2.39 -7.89
CA GLN A 49 -16.37 2.06 -6.56
C GLN A 49 -14.95 1.51 -6.67
N ILE A 50 -14.70 0.60 -7.61
CA ILE A 50 -13.38 -0.02 -7.83
C ILE A 50 -12.29 1.02 -8.15
N ASN A 51 -12.62 2.08 -8.90
CA ASN A 51 -11.66 3.11 -9.29
C ASN A 51 -11.47 4.22 -8.24
N LEU A 52 -12.25 4.22 -7.15
CA LEU A 52 -12.21 5.28 -6.14
C LEU A 52 -11.76 4.71 -4.79
N HIS A 53 -12.67 4.61 -3.83
CA HIS A 53 -12.33 4.17 -2.48
C HIS A 53 -12.44 2.66 -2.30
N PHE A 54 -13.18 2.00 -3.19
CA PHE A 54 -13.57 0.60 -3.11
C PHE A 54 -13.94 0.18 -1.67
N THR A 55 -13.21 -0.76 -1.09
CA THR A 55 -13.39 -1.26 0.28
C THR A 55 -12.49 -0.55 1.29
N GLY A 56 -11.61 0.35 0.84
CA GLY A 56 -10.71 1.13 1.68
C GLY A 56 -9.34 0.51 1.89
N ASP A 57 -8.96 -0.53 1.13
CA ASP A 57 -7.69 -1.24 1.29
C ASP A 57 -6.49 -0.29 1.10
N LEU A 58 -6.49 0.56 0.06
CA LEU A 58 -5.44 1.57 -0.12
C LEU A 58 -5.42 2.63 0.99
N HIS A 59 -6.57 2.98 1.57
CA HIS A 59 -6.62 3.89 2.71
C HIS A 59 -5.95 3.25 3.93
N ALA A 60 -6.25 1.97 4.21
CA ALA A 60 -5.63 1.22 5.29
C ALA A 60 -4.10 1.12 5.12
N VAL A 61 -3.62 0.83 3.91
CA VAL A 61 -2.18 0.84 3.58
C VAL A 61 -1.56 2.22 3.80
N THR A 62 -2.22 3.28 3.34
CA THR A 62 -1.77 4.67 3.51
C THR A 62 -1.66 5.01 5.00
N SER A 63 -2.67 4.68 5.80
CA SER A 63 -2.69 4.91 7.24
C SER A 63 -1.62 4.12 7.97
N ALA A 64 -1.45 2.83 7.68
CA ALA A 64 -0.42 2.00 8.29
C ALA A 64 0.99 2.52 7.97
N HIS A 65 1.25 2.87 6.71
CA HIS A 65 2.53 3.41 6.28
C HIS A 65 2.88 4.72 7.00
N ASN A 66 1.95 5.68 6.97
CA ASN A 66 2.16 7.00 7.56
C ASN A 66 2.17 6.95 9.09
N LEU A 67 1.53 5.96 9.72
CA LEU A 67 1.67 5.71 11.16
C LEU A 67 3.13 5.39 11.49
N CYS A 68 3.79 4.54 10.72
CA CYS A 68 5.22 4.27 10.91
C CYS A 68 6.06 5.54 10.75
N SER A 69 5.81 6.34 9.70
CA SER A 69 6.50 7.62 9.50
C SER A 69 6.31 8.59 10.67
N ALA A 70 5.08 8.65 11.23
CA ALA A 70 4.78 9.48 12.40
C ALA A 70 5.47 8.98 13.68
N ILE A 71 5.54 7.66 13.90
CA ILE A 71 6.23 7.08 15.04
C ILE A 71 7.74 7.34 14.94
N ILE A 72 8.34 7.25 13.74
CA ILE A 72 9.75 7.59 13.51
C ILE A 72 10.02 9.01 13.99
N ASP A 73 9.25 9.99 13.50
CA ASP A 73 9.50 11.40 13.85
C ASP A 73 9.18 11.71 15.32
N ASN A 74 8.19 11.04 15.92
CA ASN A 74 7.95 11.14 17.36
C ASN A 74 9.10 10.54 18.19
N HIS A 75 9.67 9.41 17.76
CA HIS A 75 10.83 8.80 18.41
C HIS A 75 12.05 9.73 18.36
N LEU A 76 12.31 10.33 17.19
CA LEU A 76 13.35 11.35 17.02
C LEU A 76 13.11 12.55 17.96
N HIS A 77 11.87 13.02 18.07
CA HIS A 77 11.51 14.14 18.92
C HIS A 77 11.67 13.84 20.43
N ARG A 78 11.40 12.60 20.86
CA ARG A 78 11.41 12.19 22.28
C ARG A 78 12.76 11.76 22.83
N GLY A 79 13.83 11.81 22.04
CA GLY A 79 15.19 11.53 22.52
C GLY A 79 15.99 10.59 21.63
N ASN A 80 15.38 10.00 20.60
CA ASN A 80 16.05 9.15 19.62
C ASN A 80 16.89 8.02 20.26
N GLU A 81 16.31 7.25 21.18
CA GLU A 81 17.02 6.21 21.94
C GLU A 81 17.63 5.10 21.05
N LEU A 82 17.06 4.88 19.86
CA LEU A 82 17.56 3.96 18.82
C LEU A 82 18.72 4.55 17.99
N ASP A 83 19.18 5.76 18.31
CA ASP A 83 20.31 6.43 17.67
C ASP A 83 20.16 6.54 16.13
N ILE A 84 18.93 6.76 15.64
CA ILE A 84 18.63 6.86 14.20
C ILE A 84 19.40 8.03 13.58
N ASP A 85 20.13 7.77 12.50
CA ASP A 85 20.78 8.80 11.68
C ASP A 85 19.73 9.45 10.77
N LEU A 86 19.54 10.76 10.92
CA LEU A 86 18.57 11.56 10.16
C LEU A 86 18.81 11.51 8.64
N ASN A 87 20.05 11.26 8.20
CA ASN A 87 20.41 11.16 6.79
C ASN A 87 20.24 9.74 6.23
N ARG A 88 19.87 8.77 7.08
CA ARG A 88 19.72 7.35 6.72
C ARG A 88 18.35 6.79 7.09
N ILE A 89 17.34 7.64 7.05
CA ILE A 89 15.93 7.21 7.10
C ILE A 89 15.51 6.86 5.68
N TYR A 90 15.20 5.59 5.45
CA TYR A 90 14.79 5.09 4.13
C TYR A 90 13.28 5.13 3.94
N TRP A 91 12.55 5.07 5.05
CA TRP A 91 11.09 5.05 5.10
C TRP A 91 10.50 6.43 4.75
N PRO A 92 9.78 6.54 3.62
CA PRO A 92 9.16 7.79 3.20
C PRO A 92 7.81 8.00 3.92
N ARG A 93 7.01 8.92 3.39
CA ARG A 93 5.56 8.98 3.60
C ARG A 93 4.83 8.53 2.33
N THR A 94 3.52 8.39 2.42
CA THR A 94 2.72 8.00 1.27
C THR A 94 1.38 8.70 1.16
N ILE A 95 0.92 8.88 -0.08
CA ILE A 95 -0.42 9.38 -0.40
C ILE A 95 -0.85 8.79 -1.74
N ASP A 96 -2.09 8.35 -1.86
CA ASP A 96 -2.58 7.78 -3.13
C ASP A 96 -3.02 8.86 -4.13
N MET A 97 -2.16 9.86 -4.35
CA MET A 97 -2.42 10.98 -5.25
C MET A 97 -1.23 11.22 -6.17
N ASN A 98 -1.51 11.67 -7.40
CA ASN A 98 -0.47 12.06 -8.35
C ASN A 98 0.07 13.46 -8.05
N ASP A 99 0.71 13.63 -6.90
CA ASP A 99 1.28 14.92 -6.46
C ASP A 99 2.80 14.95 -6.62
N ARG A 100 3.27 15.65 -7.66
CA ARG A 100 4.70 15.79 -7.93
C ARG A 100 5.42 16.71 -6.94
N SER A 101 4.69 17.59 -6.25
CA SER A 101 5.27 18.60 -5.37
C SER A 101 5.81 17.98 -4.08
N LEU A 102 5.33 16.78 -3.73
CA LEU A 102 5.73 16.05 -2.52
C LEU A 102 6.92 15.09 -2.73
N ARG A 103 7.54 15.07 -3.93
CA ARG A 103 8.69 14.20 -4.23
C ARG A 103 9.94 14.52 -3.41
N GLN A 104 10.05 15.75 -2.93
CA GLN A 104 11.11 16.17 -2.02
C GLN A 104 10.56 17.32 -1.17
N VAL A 105 10.53 17.12 0.14
CA VAL A 105 9.99 18.08 1.10
C VAL A 105 10.93 18.25 2.30
N THR A 106 10.78 19.35 3.02
CA THR A 106 11.37 19.53 4.34
C THR A 106 10.25 19.52 5.36
N ILE A 107 10.35 18.65 6.36
CA ILE A 107 9.36 18.49 7.44
C ILE A 107 9.93 18.98 8.77
N GLY A 108 9.09 19.05 9.81
CA GLY A 108 9.52 19.40 11.17
C GLY A 108 9.89 20.87 11.38
N LEU A 109 9.52 21.75 10.43
CA LEU A 109 9.77 23.19 10.53
C LEU A 109 8.86 23.85 11.58
N GLY A 110 9.26 25.05 12.04
CA GLY A 110 8.47 25.85 12.99
C GLY A 110 8.90 25.76 14.45
N GLY A 111 10.11 25.25 14.71
CA GLY A 111 10.76 25.29 16.02
C GLY A 111 10.62 24.01 16.83
N LYS A 112 11.12 24.04 18.07
CA LYS A 112 11.33 22.85 18.92
C LYS A 112 10.08 21.96 19.10
N PHE A 113 8.89 22.55 19.13
CA PHE A 113 7.64 21.82 19.36
C PHE A 113 7.14 21.06 18.13
N ASN A 114 7.66 21.34 16.93
CA ASN A 114 7.18 20.75 15.67
C ASN A 114 8.02 19.54 15.21
N GLY A 115 9.00 19.11 16.00
CA GLY A 115 9.83 17.95 15.71
C GLY A 115 11.22 18.29 15.20
N VAL A 116 11.88 17.28 14.62
CA VAL A 116 13.23 17.40 14.06
C VAL A 116 13.13 17.76 12.58
N VAL A 117 13.85 18.81 12.17
CA VAL A 117 13.90 19.22 10.77
C VAL A 117 14.70 18.21 9.96
N ARG A 118 14.08 17.65 8.92
CA ARG A 118 14.75 16.75 7.96
C ARG A 118 14.12 16.81 6.58
N THR A 119 14.85 16.34 5.58
CA THR A 119 14.30 16.08 4.24
C THR A 119 13.50 14.77 4.25
N ASP A 120 12.42 14.76 3.48
CA ASP A 120 11.58 13.58 3.28
C ASP A 120 10.98 13.56 1.86
N ARG A 121 10.23 12.50 1.54
CA ARG A 121 9.46 12.40 0.30
C ARG A 121 8.14 11.67 0.53
N PHE A 122 7.21 11.84 -0.42
CA PHE A 122 6.00 11.04 -0.53
C PHE A 122 6.04 10.18 -1.78
N ASP A 123 5.80 8.89 -1.60
CA ASP A 123 5.59 7.94 -2.68
C ASP A 123 4.10 7.63 -2.81
N ILE A 124 3.63 7.21 -4.00
CA ILE A 124 2.23 6.80 -4.16
C ILE A 124 1.95 5.52 -3.36
N THR A 125 0.76 5.36 -2.77
CA THR A 125 0.46 4.25 -1.84
C THR A 125 0.75 2.86 -2.41
N ALA A 126 0.46 2.63 -3.69
CA ALA A 126 0.76 1.38 -4.39
C ALA A 126 2.27 1.03 -4.45
N ALA A 127 3.17 2.01 -4.25
CA ALA A 127 4.61 1.83 -4.19
C ALA A 127 5.11 1.42 -2.79
N SER A 128 4.25 1.44 -1.77
CA SER A 128 4.66 1.13 -0.40
C SER A 128 5.08 -0.33 -0.23
N GLU A 129 6.15 -0.57 0.55
CA GLU A 129 6.49 -1.91 1.03
C GLU A 129 5.36 -2.56 1.84
N VAL A 130 4.51 -1.77 2.54
CA VAL A 130 3.30 -2.26 3.20
C VAL A 130 2.34 -2.91 2.19
N MET A 131 2.16 -2.31 1.02
CA MET A 131 1.33 -2.88 -0.06
C MET A 131 1.92 -4.21 -0.57
N ALA A 132 3.24 -4.26 -0.75
CA ALA A 132 3.91 -5.48 -1.18
C ALA A 132 3.82 -6.59 -0.12
N ILE A 133 3.95 -6.25 1.16
CA ILE A 133 3.80 -7.19 2.27
C ILE A 133 2.37 -7.70 2.35
N LEU A 134 1.37 -6.83 2.27
CA LEU A 134 -0.04 -7.21 2.30
C LEU A 134 -0.36 -8.23 1.20
N ALA A 135 0.08 -7.97 -0.03
CA ALA A 135 -0.12 -8.84 -1.19
C ALA A 135 0.61 -10.21 -1.11
N LEU A 136 1.65 -10.33 -0.27
CA LEU A 136 2.44 -11.56 -0.09
C LEU A 136 2.13 -12.32 1.19
N SER A 137 1.35 -11.71 2.10
CA SER A 137 1.05 -12.27 3.42
C SER A 137 0.06 -13.41 3.27
N LYS A 138 0.33 -14.53 3.96
CA LYS A 138 -0.56 -15.71 3.94
C LYS A 138 -1.71 -15.60 4.93
N ASP A 139 -1.44 -14.96 6.06
CA ASP A 139 -2.35 -14.82 7.17
C ASP A 139 -1.91 -13.61 8.03
N TYR A 140 -2.69 -13.34 9.08
CA TYR A 140 -2.48 -12.18 9.94
C TYR A 140 -1.17 -12.25 10.75
N ALA A 141 -0.70 -13.46 11.09
CA ALA A 141 0.55 -13.63 11.81
C ALA A 141 1.77 -13.38 10.89
N ASP A 142 1.73 -13.90 9.66
CA ASP A 142 2.75 -13.64 8.63
C ASP A 142 2.80 -12.14 8.28
N LEU A 143 1.65 -11.48 8.18
CA LEU A 143 1.56 -10.02 7.99
C LEU A 143 2.31 -9.28 9.12
N ARG A 144 2.02 -9.61 10.38
CA ARG A 144 2.67 -8.99 11.54
C ARG A 144 4.19 -9.21 11.56
N GLU A 145 4.65 -10.41 11.25
CA GLU A 145 6.08 -10.76 11.22
C GLU A 145 6.81 -10.02 10.08
N ARG A 146 6.21 -9.95 8.89
CA ARG A 146 6.77 -9.23 7.74
C ARG A 146 6.89 -7.74 8.02
N LEU A 147 5.83 -7.12 8.57
CA LEU A 147 5.86 -5.71 8.96
C LEU A 147 6.96 -5.42 9.98
N GLY A 148 7.18 -6.33 10.94
CA GLY A 148 8.24 -6.20 11.94
C GLY A 148 9.65 -6.15 11.35
N ARG A 149 9.90 -6.91 10.29
CA ARG A 149 11.20 -7.03 9.62
C ARG A 149 11.56 -5.88 8.69
N ILE A 150 10.65 -4.94 8.44
CA ILE A 150 10.91 -3.77 7.60
C ILE A 150 12.07 -2.98 8.21
N VAL A 151 13.12 -2.73 7.43
CA VAL A 151 14.22 -1.84 7.80
C VAL A 151 13.86 -0.41 7.42
N ILE A 152 13.61 0.43 8.41
CA ILE A 152 13.10 1.80 8.22
C ILE A 152 14.22 2.85 8.19
N ALA A 153 15.35 2.57 8.86
CA ALA A 153 16.47 3.47 8.95
C ALA A 153 17.78 2.73 9.29
N LYS A 154 18.88 3.48 9.42
CA LYS A 154 20.10 3.04 10.12
C LYS A 154 20.41 3.94 11.30
N SER A 155 21.06 3.37 12.31
CA SER A 155 21.66 4.12 13.40
C SER A 155 22.94 4.86 12.96
N ASN A 156 23.46 5.77 13.79
CA ASN A 156 24.76 6.40 13.54
C ASN A 156 25.92 5.38 13.58
N SER A 157 25.77 4.30 14.34
CA SER A 157 26.67 3.13 14.32
C SER A 157 26.55 2.26 13.06
N GLY A 158 25.56 2.51 12.20
CA GLY A 158 25.36 1.82 10.93
C GLY A 158 24.50 0.55 11.00
N ASN A 159 23.96 0.22 12.18
CA ASN A 159 23.07 -0.92 12.36
C ASN A 159 21.69 -0.62 11.74
N PRO A 160 21.03 -1.60 11.12
CA PRO A 160 19.66 -1.43 10.65
C PRO A 160 18.73 -1.22 11.84
N VAL A 161 17.74 -0.34 11.69
CA VAL A 161 16.65 -0.15 12.63
C VAL A 161 15.36 -0.61 11.96
N THR A 162 14.65 -1.50 12.63
CA THR A 162 13.43 -2.14 12.13
C THR A 162 12.15 -1.52 12.68
N ALA A 163 11.02 -1.79 12.03
CA ALA A 163 9.72 -1.36 12.51
C ALA A 163 9.32 -2.02 13.84
N ASP A 164 9.85 -3.21 14.16
CA ASP A 164 9.65 -3.86 15.45
C ASP A 164 10.45 -3.18 16.57
N GLU A 165 11.71 -2.83 16.33
CA GLU A 165 12.53 -2.08 17.29
C GLU A 165 11.93 -0.71 17.61
N LEU A 166 11.28 -0.09 16.62
CA LEU A 166 10.52 1.16 16.81
C LEU A 166 9.16 0.94 17.51
N GLY A 167 8.66 -0.30 17.57
CA GLY A 167 7.34 -0.62 18.12
C GLY A 167 6.15 -0.28 17.20
N ALA A 168 6.38 -0.07 15.91
CA ALA A 168 5.33 0.32 14.95
C ALA A 168 4.53 -0.86 14.37
N ALA A 169 5.15 -2.03 14.25
CA ALA A 169 4.60 -3.12 13.45
C ALA A 169 3.27 -3.70 13.95
N GLY A 170 3.05 -3.74 15.27
CA GLY A 170 1.78 -4.18 15.84
C GLY A 170 0.61 -3.27 15.46
N ALA A 171 0.81 -1.96 15.56
CA ALA A 171 -0.21 -0.97 15.23
C ALA A 171 -0.47 -0.90 13.72
N MET A 172 0.58 -1.01 12.89
CA MET A 172 0.42 -1.14 11.43
C MET A 172 -0.42 -2.37 11.07
N CYS A 173 -0.14 -3.52 11.68
CA CYS A 173 -0.88 -4.75 11.44
C CYS A 173 -2.36 -4.64 11.84
N LEU A 174 -2.67 -3.92 12.92
CA LEU A 174 -4.04 -3.67 13.36
C LEU A 174 -4.84 -2.86 12.32
N LEU A 175 -4.23 -1.82 11.75
CA LEU A 175 -4.86 -1.00 10.70
C LEU A 175 -5.16 -1.79 9.41
N LEU A 176 -4.41 -2.86 9.16
CA LEU A 176 -4.52 -3.69 7.96
C LEU A 176 -5.41 -4.92 8.14
N ARG A 177 -6.02 -5.11 9.33
CA ARG A 177 -6.79 -6.32 9.65
C ARG A 177 -7.89 -6.61 8.63
N GLU A 178 -8.64 -5.58 8.24
CA GLU A 178 -9.75 -5.73 7.28
C GLU A 178 -9.25 -5.75 5.84
N ALA A 179 -8.23 -4.94 5.53
CA ALA A 179 -7.58 -4.89 4.22
C ALA A 179 -6.79 -6.16 3.86
N LEU A 180 -6.68 -7.14 4.76
CA LEU A 180 -6.13 -8.48 4.46
C LEU A 180 -7.17 -9.40 3.81
N MET A 181 -8.46 -9.07 3.88
CA MET A 181 -9.52 -9.88 3.31
C MET A 181 -9.71 -9.55 1.81
N PRO A 182 -9.71 -10.55 0.90
CA PRO A 182 -9.95 -10.30 -0.52
C PRO A 182 -11.39 -9.82 -0.79
N ASN A 183 -11.54 -8.91 -1.75
CA ASN A 183 -12.84 -8.32 -2.07
C ASN A 183 -13.50 -9.06 -3.25
N LEU A 184 -14.70 -9.59 -3.04
CA LEU A 184 -15.47 -10.28 -4.07
C LEU A 184 -16.41 -9.31 -4.80
N VAL A 185 -16.30 -9.30 -6.12
CA VAL A 185 -17.17 -8.57 -7.04
C VAL A 185 -17.50 -9.46 -8.24
N GLN A 186 -18.07 -8.89 -9.31
CA GLN A 186 -18.52 -9.67 -10.47
C GLN A 186 -18.24 -8.99 -11.80
N THR A 187 -18.14 -9.81 -12.85
CA THR A 187 -18.18 -9.35 -14.25
C THR A 187 -19.58 -8.90 -14.67
N LEU A 188 -19.72 -8.29 -15.85
CA LEU A 188 -21.04 -7.99 -16.44
C LEU A 188 -21.97 -9.21 -16.58
N GLU A 189 -21.40 -10.40 -16.72
CA GLU A 189 -22.16 -11.66 -16.87
C GLU A 189 -22.43 -12.34 -15.53
N GLY A 190 -22.12 -11.70 -14.40
CA GLY A 190 -22.33 -12.26 -13.06
C GLY A 190 -21.26 -13.26 -12.60
N ASN A 191 -20.21 -13.49 -13.40
CA ASN A 191 -19.10 -14.37 -12.99
C ASN A 191 -18.27 -13.74 -11.85
N PRO A 192 -17.82 -14.54 -10.86
CA PRO A 192 -17.11 -14.02 -9.69
C PRO A 192 -15.70 -13.52 -10.04
N VAL A 193 -15.30 -12.42 -9.39
CA VAL A 193 -13.96 -11.83 -9.52
C VAL A 193 -13.47 -11.37 -8.15
N PHE A 194 -12.23 -11.72 -7.79
CA PHE A 194 -11.56 -11.10 -6.65
C PHE A 194 -10.74 -9.90 -7.09
N ILE A 195 -10.89 -8.79 -6.37
CA ILE A 195 -10.03 -7.61 -6.48
C ILE A 195 -9.33 -7.41 -5.15
N HIS A 196 -8.01 -7.42 -5.13
CA HIS A 196 -7.28 -7.25 -3.88
C HIS A 196 -5.88 -6.70 -4.13
N CYS A 197 -5.43 -5.80 -3.27
CA CYS A 197 -4.14 -5.11 -3.31
C CYS A 197 -3.72 -4.55 -4.69
N GLY A 198 -2.62 -3.80 -4.74
CA GLY A 198 -2.16 -3.20 -5.99
C GLY A 198 -0.69 -2.84 -6.01
N PRO A 199 0.25 -3.75 -5.69
CA PRO A 199 1.66 -3.40 -5.71
C PRO A 199 2.13 -3.03 -7.12
N PHE A 200 3.08 -2.11 -7.19
CA PHE A 200 3.79 -1.78 -8.40
C PHE A 200 4.55 -3.00 -8.97
N ALA A 201 4.74 -3.02 -10.29
CA ALA A 201 5.40 -4.13 -11.00
C ALA A 201 6.89 -3.89 -11.31
N ASN A 202 7.41 -2.69 -11.04
CA ASN A 202 8.80 -2.32 -11.30
C ASN A 202 9.67 -2.39 -10.03
N ILE A 203 9.14 -1.92 -8.91
CA ILE A 203 9.82 -1.89 -7.60
C ILE A 203 9.29 -2.97 -6.63
N ALA A 204 8.24 -3.69 -7.05
CA ALA A 204 7.67 -4.83 -6.35
C ALA A 204 7.21 -5.88 -7.39
N HIS A 205 6.50 -6.91 -6.96
CA HIS A 205 6.21 -8.12 -7.75
C HIS A 205 5.04 -7.97 -8.73
N GLY A 206 4.25 -6.90 -8.67
CA GLY A 206 3.20 -6.61 -9.65
C GLY A 206 2.06 -7.62 -9.76
N THR A 207 1.92 -8.53 -8.81
CA THR A 207 0.88 -9.57 -8.75
C THR A 207 0.41 -9.76 -7.31
N LEU A 208 -0.49 -10.70 -7.06
CA LEU A 208 -0.87 -11.21 -5.75
C LEU A 208 -0.36 -12.63 -5.59
N ARG A 209 -0.22 -13.09 -4.34
CA ARG A 209 0.05 -14.50 -4.02
C ARG A 209 -1.20 -15.36 -4.17
#